data_AF-A0A645I3X8-F1
#
_entry.id   AF-A0A645I3X8-F1
#
_cell.length_a   1.000
_cell.length_b   1.000
_cell.length_c   1.000
_cell.angle_alpha   90.00
_cell.angle_beta   90.00
_cell.angle_gamma   90.00
#
_symmetry.space_group_name_H-M   'P 1'
#
loop_
_entity.id
_entity.type
_entity.pdbx_description
1 polymer ?
#
loop_
_entity_poly.entity_id
_entity_poly.type
_entity_poly.pdbx_seq_one_letter_code
_entity_poly.pdbx_strand_id
1 'polypeptide(L)'
;MLQNGSVGFNIQEPLLRMRIGKNTFLRRGGWKYAKSLVRFYTYMYKIQFIGFPLYVTISLVRVAVALAPGKIREKFYLKLLRKSTNTY
;
A
#
# COMPACT_ATOMS: atom_id res chain seq x y z
N MET A 1 -7.99 -19.58 4.04
CA MET A 1 -9.13 -18.86 4.64
C MET A 1 -9.88 -18.06 3.58
N LEU A 2 -9.40 -16.90 3.13
CA LEU A 2 -10.10 -16.14 2.07
C LEU A 2 -10.23 -16.91 0.74
N GLN A 3 -9.19 -17.64 0.31
CA GLN A 3 -9.28 -18.51 -0.87
C GLN A 3 -10.18 -19.75 -0.68
N ASN A 4 -10.59 -20.05 0.56
CA ASN A 4 -11.44 -21.19 0.88
C ASN A 4 -12.90 -20.76 1.06
N GLY A 5 -13.30 -19.60 0.51
CA GLY A 5 -14.67 -19.09 0.57
C GLY A 5 -15.04 -18.36 1.86
N SER A 6 -14.09 -18.14 2.79
CA SER A 6 -14.37 -17.35 3.99
C SER A 6 -14.60 -15.87 3.64
N VAL A 7 -15.62 -15.26 4.25
CA VAL A 7 -15.92 -13.83 4.09
C VAL A 7 -15.12 -13.02 5.11
N GLY A 8 -14.39 -12.01 4.65
CA GLY A 8 -13.74 -11.03 5.52
C GLY A 8 -14.72 -9.93 5.92
N PHE A 9 -14.81 -9.63 7.21
CA PHE A 9 -15.64 -8.54 7.73
C PHE A 9 -14.81 -7.63 8.65
N ASN A 10 -15.03 -6.31 8.55
CA ASN A 10 -14.35 -5.34 9.39
C ASN A 10 -15.10 -5.17 10.72
N ILE A 11 -14.36 -5.10 11.82
CA ILE A 11 -14.94 -4.74 13.12
C ILE A 11 -15.37 -3.27 13.09
N GLN A 12 -16.53 -2.96 13.67
CA GLN A 12 -17.14 -1.63 13.54
C GLN A 12 -16.49 -0.56 14.43
N GLU A 13 -15.79 -0.99 15.47
CA GLU A 13 -15.11 -0.10 16.41
C GLU A 13 -13.59 0.02 16.12
N PRO A 14 -13.01 1.23 16.26
CA PRO A 14 -11.58 1.42 16.10
C PRO A 14 -10.81 0.80 17.27
N LEU A 15 -10.09 -0.29 17.02
CA LEU A 15 -9.30 -0.99 18.03
C LEU A 15 -8.03 -0.23 18.48
N LEU A 16 -7.49 0.66 17.65
CA LEU A 16 -6.18 1.29 17.89
C LEU A 16 -6.14 2.75 17.41
N ARG A 17 -5.67 3.64 18.28
CA ARG A 17 -5.32 5.03 17.93
C ARG A 17 -3.88 5.11 17.39
N MET A 18 -3.70 4.86 16.10
CA MET A 18 -2.37 4.88 15.46
C MET A 18 -1.86 6.31 15.23
N ARG A 19 -0.64 6.61 15.70
CA ARG A 19 0.09 7.84 15.31
C ARG A 19 0.93 7.60 14.06
N ILE A 20 0.83 8.51 13.09
CA ILE A 20 1.68 8.52 11.89
C ILE A 20 2.86 9.47 12.12
N GLY A 21 4.09 8.94 12.09
CA GLY A 21 5.33 9.71 12.20
C GLY A 21 6.08 9.83 10.87
N LYS A 22 7.12 10.68 10.82
CA LYS A 22 7.96 10.88 9.61
C LYS A 22 8.57 9.56 9.09
N ASN A 23 8.93 8.65 9.99
CA ASN A 23 9.50 7.35 9.62
C ASN A 23 8.48 6.39 8.97
N THR A 24 7.17 6.61 9.14
CA THR A 24 6.13 5.78 8.49
C THR A 24 6.18 5.92 6.98
N PHE A 25 6.52 7.11 6.47
CA PHE A 25 6.62 7.36 5.04
C PHE A 25 7.88 6.72 4.45
N LEU A 26 9.00 6.78 5.15
CA LEU A 26 10.29 6.22 4.70
C LEU A 26 10.22 4.69 4.45
N ARG A 27 9.35 3.97 5.18
CA ARG A 27 9.20 2.51 5.07
C ARG A 27 8.62 2.01 3.75
N ARG A 28 7.90 2.85 2.98
CA ARG A 28 7.20 2.44 1.75
C ARG A 28 7.92 2.82 0.46
N GLY A 29 9.24 2.97 0.50
CA GLY A 29 10.06 3.36 -0.66
C GLY A 29 11.41 2.68 -0.71
N GLY A 30 12.09 2.88 -1.83
CA GLY A 30 13.39 2.31 -2.14
C GLY A 30 13.33 0.92 -2.77
N TRP A 31 14.49 0.48 -3.26
CA TRP A 31 14.65 -0.75 -4.03
C TRP A 31 14.25 -2.01 -3.26
N LYS A 32 14.60 -2.08 -1.97
CA LYS A 32 14.23 -3.21 -1.09
C LYS A 32 12.71 -3.37 -1.03
N TYR A 33 11.97 -2.27 -0.91
CA TYR A 33 10.51 -2.30 -0.85
C TYR A 33 9.89 -2.68 -2.21
N ALA A 34 10.41 -2.13 -3.31
CA ALA A 34 9.98 -2.51 -4.66
C ALA A 34 10.16 -4.02 -4.93
N LYS A 35 11.30 -4.59 -4.53
CA LYS A 35 11.56 -6.04 -4.66
C LYS A 35 10.56 -6.88 -3.87
N SER A 36 10.21 -6.45 -2.65
CA SER A 36 9.20 -7.13 -1.83
C SER A 36 7.80 -7.05 -2.46
N LEU A 37 7.43 -5.91 -3.05
CA LEU A 37 6.15 -5.74 -3.75
C LEU A 37 6.04 -6.67 -4.95
N VAL A 38 7.08 -6.74 -5.80
CA VAL A 38 7.08 -7.65 -6.95
C VAL A 38 6.95 -9.10 -6.47
N ARG A 39 7.73 -9.53 -5.48
CA ARG A 39 7.63 -10.88 -4.90
C ARG A 39 6.21 -11.19 -4.40
N PHE A 40 5.58 -10.23 -3.73
CA PHE A 40 4.22 -10.39 -3.22
C PHE A 40 3.20 -10.55 -4.34
N TYR A 41 3.22 -9.68 -5.36
CA TYR A 41 2.29 -9.78 -6.47
C TYR A 41 2.55 -11.00 -7.36
N THR A 42 3.81 -11.40 -7.53
CA THR A 42 4.14 -12.66 -8.21
C THR A 42 3.59 -13.86 -7.44
N TYR A 43 3.69 -13.86 -6.10
CA TYR A 43 3.08 -14.90 -5.28
C TYR A 43 1.56 -14.93 -5.44
N MET A 44 0.89 -13.78 -5.34
CA MET A 44 -0.57 -13.68 -5.52
C MET A 44 -1.02 -14.17 -6.90
N TYR A 45 -0.27 -13.87 -7.95
CA TYR A 45 -0.54 -14.37 -9.30
C TYR A 45 -0.35 -15.89 -9.38
N LYS A 46 0.73 -16.43 -8.80
CA LYS A 46 1.01 -17.87 -8.79
C LYS A 46 -0.08 -18.70 -8.13
N ILE A 47 -0.64 -18.20 -7.02
CA ILE A 47 -1.75 -18.86 -6.32
C ILE A 47 -3.13 -18.56 -6.92
N GLN A 48 -3.17 -17.92 -8.10
CA GLN A 48 -4.39 -17.50 -8.80
C GLN A 48 -5.32 -16.61 -7.94
N PHE A 49 -4.75 -15.86 -6.99
CA PHE A 49 -5.51 -14.88 -6.20
C PHE A 49 -5.85 -13.63 -7.03
N ILE A 50 -4.99 -13.29 -7.98
CA ILE A 50 -5.19 -12.18 -8.91
C ILE A 50 -4.99 -12.66 -10.36
N GLY A 51 -5.75 -12.07 -11.28
CA GLY A 51 -5.56 -12.29 -12.71
C GLY A 51 -4.33 -11.58 -13.28
N PHE A 52 -3.92 -11.99 -14.48
CA PHE A 52 -2.72 -11.48 -15.16
C PHE A 52 -2.75 -9.95 -15.43
N PRO A 53 -3.85 -9.34 -15.93
CA PRO A 53 -3.89 -7.89 -16.17
C PRO A 53 -3.70 -7.08 -14.87
N LEU A 54 -4.31 -7.55 -13.78
CA LEU A 54 -4.17 -6.92 -12.46
C LEU A 54 -2.75 -7.06 -11.92
N TYR A 55 -2.14 -8.24 -12.08
CA TYR A 55 -0.74 -8.48 -11.69
C TYR A 55 0.23 -7.49 -12.35
N VAL A 56 0.12 -7.29 -13.66
CA VAL A 56 1.02 -6.40 -14.41
C VAL A 56 0.79 -4.94 -13.99
N THR A 57 -0.45 -4.48 -14.03
CA THR A 57 -0.80 -3.09 -13.72
C THR A 57 -0.40 -2.70 -12.29
N ILE A 58 -0.73 -3.54 -11.30
CA ILE A 58 -0.44 -3.23 -9.90
C ILE A 58 1.06 -3.29 -9.62
N SER A 59 1.79 -4.23 -10.21
CA SER A 59 3.24 -4.35 -10.03
C SER A 59 3.96 -3.12 -10.58
N LEU A 60 3.60 -2.68 -11.79
CA LEU A 60 4.19 -1.49 -12.42
C LEU A 60 3.95 -0.22 -11.60
N VAL A 61 2.69 0.05 -11.25
CA VAL A 61 2.32 1.25 -10.48
C VAL A 61 3.00 1.25 -9.10
N ARG A 62 3.01 0.11 -8.41
CA ARG A 62 3.58 0.00 -7.06
C ARG A 62 5.10 0.12 -7.06
N VAL A 63 5.78 -0.44 -8.07
CA VAL A 63 7.23 -0.26 -8.24
C VAL A 63 7.56 1.20 -8.55
N ALA A 64 6.83 1.84 -9.46
CA ALA A 64 7.04 3.25 -9.79
C ALA A 64 6.89 4.14 -8.54
N VAL A 65 5.85 3.93 -7.73
CA VAL A 65 5.63 4.68 -6.48
C VAL A 65 6.70 4.35 -5.42
N ALA A 66 7.18 3.11 -5.35
CA ALA A 66 8.22 2.71 -4.42
C ALA A 66 9.58 3.37 -4.75
N LEU A 67 9.89 3.53 -6.03
CA LEU A 67 11.15 4.12 -6.49
C LEU A 67 11.10 5.65 -6.57
N ALA A 68 9.90 6.25 -6.54
CA ALA A 68 9.75 7.68 -6.52
C ALA A 68 10.52 8.33 -5.35
N PRO A 69 11.20 9.48 -5.57
CA PRO A 69 11.93 10.20 -4.53
C PRO A 69 11.04 10.51 -3.32
N GLY A 70 11.56 10.27 -2.11
CA GLY A 70 10.81 10.45 -0.86
C GLY A 70 10.18 11.85 -0.71
N LYS A 71 10.84 12.88 -1.24
CA LYS A 71 10.36 14.28 -1.23
C LYS A 71 9.09 14.50 -2.07
N ILE A 72 8.92 13.76 -3.17
CA ILE A 72 7.72 13.83 -4.03
C ILE A 72 6.56 13.16 -3.32
N ARG A 73 6.81 11.98 -2.74
CA ARG A 73 5.82 11.25 -1.96
C ARG A 73 5.34 12.08 -0.76
N GLU A 74 6.26 12.66 0.01
CA GLU A 74 5.90 13.52 1.15
C GLU A 74 5.06 14.74 0.73
N LYS A 75 5.43 15.42 -0.36
CA LYS A 75 4.63 16.54 -0.90
C LYS A 75 3.24 16.10 -1.36
N PHE A 76 3.12 14.94 -2.00
CA PHE A 76 1.82 14.41 -2.44
C PHE A 76 0.92 14.09 -1.23
N TYR A 77 1.46 13.38 -0.23
CA TYR A 77 0.73 13.04 0.98
C TYR A 77 0.34 14.28 1.81
N LEU A 78 1.25 15.22 2.04
CA LEU A 78 0.97 16.42 2.84
C LEU A 78 0.02 17.39 2.14
N LYS A 79 0.09 17.54 0.81
CA LYS A 79 -0.70 18.54 0.07
C LYS A 79 -2.11 18.05 -0.27
N LEU A 80 -2.30 16.75 -0.52
CA LEU A 80 -3.61 16.18 -0.88
C LEU A 80 -4.42 15.68 0.32
N LEU A 81 -3.79 15.06 1.33
CA LEU A 81 -4.53 14.50 2.47
C LEU A 81 -4.69 15.50 3.63
N ARG A 82 -3.79 16.47 3.81
CA ARG A 82 -3.81 17.37 4.97
C ARG A 82 -4.62 18.65 4.77
N LYS A 83 -5.12 18.92 3.56
CA LYS A 83 -6.01 20.09 3.30
C LYS A 83 -7.47 19.85 3.71
N SER A 84 -7.81 18.64 4.16
CA SER A 84 -9.16 18.24 4.61
C SER A 84 -9.15 17.77 6.08
N THR A 85 -8.40 18.45 6.94
CA THR A 85 -8.49 18.22 8.40
C THR A 85 -8.43 19.55 9.12
N ASN A 86 -9.51 20.32 8.96
CA ASN A 86 -9.99 21.21 10.00
C ASN A 86 -11.11 20.46 10.74
N THR A 87 -11.14 20.52 12.07
CA THR A 87 -12.08 19.82 13.00
C THR A 87 -11.93 18.27 13.02
N TYR A 88 -11.62 17.59 14.13
CA TYR A 88 -11.95 17.79 15.55
C TYR A 88 -10.77 17.47 16.47
#